data_AF-A0A961FW60-F1
#
_entry.id   AF-A0A961FW60-F1
#
_cell.length_a   1.000
_cell.length_b   1.000
_cell.length_c   1.000
_cell.angle_alpha   90.00
_cell.angle_beta   90.00
_cell.angle_gamma   90.00
#
_symmetry.space_group_name_H-M   'P 1'
#
loop_
_entity.id
_entity.type
_entity.pdbx_description
1 polymer ?
#
loop_
_entity_poly.entity_id
_entity_poly.type
_entity_poly.pdbx_seq_one_letter_code
_entity_poly.pdbx_strand_id
1 'polypeptide(L)'
;MASLIEQLIQTHGAEVSSQISNQLGIPVEKAAGLLPAVAPMILGGLQRQAQDKGGADRVDHILDKHGDESILDNLGGFFSSMTGKSAPDPGLGGLLGDAGHQATDLIGNQLGISKDKAMQIIPMIAPIILGFLMRQRNQAGDSGAGQSLLMGLLDQDGDGSILDDVAGMLGGGGGGLASILGGAAQATQASSGGGSLLGKVLGGLLGGKK
;
A
#
# COMPACT_ATOMS: atom_id res chain seq x y z
N MET A 1 14.20 -2.79 -10.17
CA MET A 1 13.07 -3.24 -9.33
C MET A 1 11.82 -3.10 -10.19
N ALA A 2 11.20 -4.22 -10.58
CA ALA A 2 9.94 -4.13 -11.32
C ALA A 2 8.91 -3.46 -10.41
N SER A 3 8.26 -2.41 -10.89
CA SER A 3 7.11 -1.84 -10.17
C SER A 3 6.09 -2.95 -9.96
N LEU A 4 5.38 -2.94 -8.83
CA LEU A 4 4.29 -3.89 -8.55
C LEU A 4 3.27 -3.94 -9.70
N ILE A 5 3.02 -2.79 -10.33
CA ILE A 5 2.17 -2.69 -11.52
C ILE A 5 2.78 -3.39 -12.74
N GLU A 6 4.10 -3.34 -12.91
CA GLU A 6 4.78 -4.09 -13.97
C GLU A 6 4.63 -5.60 -13.74
N GLN A 7 4.74 -6.08 -12.50
CA GLN A 7 4.51 -7.50 -12.20
C GLN A 7 3.07 -7.93 -12.49
N LEU A 8 2.08 -7.08 -12.17
CA LEU A 8 0.68 -7.31 -12.54
C LEU A 8 0.52 -7.39 -14.07
N ILE A 9 1.14 -6.47 -14.83
CA ILE A 9 1.10 -6.47 -16.29
C ILE A 9 1.76 -7.72 -16.86
N GLN A 10 2.93 -8.10 -16.34
CA GLN A 10 3.68 -9.26 -16.81
C GLN A 10 2.96 -10.58 -16.52
N THR A 11 2.27 -10.67 -15.38
CA THR A 11 1.62 -11.92 -14.95
C THR A 11 0.19 -12.03 -15.46
N HIS A 12 -0.59 -10.95 -15.40
CA HIS A 12 -2.04 -10.96 -15.66
C HIS A 12 -2.45 -10.05 -16.84
N GLY A 13 -1.56 -9.21 -17.37
CA GLY A 13 -1.91 -8.22 -18.39
C GLY A 13 -2.44 -8.81 -19.69
N ALA A 14 -1.89 -9.93 -20.15
CA ALA A 14 -2.37 -10.63 -21.35
C ALA A 14 -3.80 -11.18 -21.17
N GLU A 15 -4.10 -11.74 -20.01
CA GLU A 15 -5.44 -12.27 -19.70
C GLU A 15 -6.45 -11.13 -19.53
N VAL A 16 -6.10 -10.10 -18.76
CA VAL A 16 -6.97 -8.93 -18.55
C VAL A 16 -7.30 -8.23 -19.88
N SER A 17 -6.30 -8.00 -20.74
CA SER A 17 -6.52 -7.38 -22.04
C SER A 17 -7.39 -8.23 -22.97
N SER A 18 -7.21 -9.55 -22.97
CA SER A 18 -8.06 -10.48 -23.71
C SER A 18 -9.52 -10.44 -23.23
N GLN A 19 -9.74 -10.47 -21.91
CA GLN A 19 -11.08 -10.40 -21.33
C GLN A 19 -11.78 -9.08 -21.64
N ILE A 20 -11.08 -7.95 -21.51
CA ILE A 20 -11.64 -6.63 -21.86
C ILE A 20 -11.95 -6.55 -23.36
N SER A 21 -11.07 -7.07 -24.21
CA SER A 21 -11.31 -7.15 -25.66
C SER A 21 -12.59 -7.92 -25.98
N ASN A 22 -12.77 -9.09 -25.37
CA ASN A 22 -13.96 -9.93 -25.56
C ASN A 22 -15.23 -9.25 -25.04
N GLN A 23 -15.15 -8.58 -23.90
CA GLN A 23 -16.30 -7.98 -23.23
C GLN A 23 -16.76 -6.67 -23.88
N LEU A 24 -15.81 -5.83 -24.29
CA LEU A 24 -16.09 -4.50 -24.83
C LEU A 24 -15.96 -4.43 -26.36
N GLY A 25 -15.48 -5.49 -27.02
CA GLY A 25 -15.22 -5.49 -28.46
C GLY A 25 -14.21 -4.40 -28.85
N ILE A 26 -13.13 -4.27 -28.07
CA ILE A 26 -12.02 -3.34 -28.36
C ILE A 26 -10.76 -4.15 -28.71
N PRO A 27 -9.86 -3.65 -29.57
CA PRO A 27 -8.60 -4.34 -29.88
C PRO A 27 -7.78 -4.64 -28.62
N VAL A 28 -7.18 -5.84 -28.57
CA VAL A 28 -6.35 -6.30 -27.45
C VAL A 28 -5.18 -5.34 -27.20
N GLU A 29 -4.62 -4.75 -28.26
CA GLU A 29 -3.52 -3.78 -28.19
C GLU A 29 -3.95 -2.52 -27.43
N LYS A 30 -5.19 -2.07 -27.62
CA LYS A 30 -5.75 -0.92 -26.90
C LYS A 30 -6.09 -1.30 -25.45
N ALA A 31 -6.61 -2.51 -25.26
CA ALA A 31 -6.93 -3.03 -23.93
C ALA A 31 -5.68 -3.19 -23.05
N ALA A 32 -4.55 -3.60 -23.64
CA ALA A 32 -3.26 -3.69 -22.96
C ALA A 32 -2.76 -2.33 -22.43
N GLY A 33 -3.12 -1.23 -23.11
CA GLY A 33 -2.80 0.13 -22.67
C GLY A 33 -3.66 0.63 -21.49
N LEU A 34 -4.70 -0.10 -21.09
CA LEU A 34 -5.62 0.36 -20.04
C LEU A 34 -5.04 0.21 -18.64
N LEU A 35 -4.40 -0.92 -18.34
CA LEU A 35 -3.74 -1.13 -17.05
C LEU A 35 -2.74 -0.01 -16.73
N PRO A 36 -1.75 0.29 -17.60
CA PRO A 36 -0.79 1.35 -17.32
C PRO A 36 -1.41 2.75 -17.29
N ALA A 37 -2.52 2.99 -18.01
CA ALA A 37 -3.24 4.26 -17.94
C ALA A 37 -4.01 4.41 -16.62
N VAL A 38 -4.71 3.37 -16.18
CA VAL A 38 -5.67 3.40 -15.05
C VAL A 38 -5.00 3.19 -13.70
N ALA A 39 -3.93 2.39 -13.64
CA ALA A 39 -3.20 2.11 -12.40
C ALA A 39 -2.77 3.35 -11.62
N PRO A 40 -2.08 4.36 -12.21
CA PRO A 40 -1.69 5.56 -11.46
C PRO A 40 -2.90 6.34 -10.93
N MET A 41 -4.04 6.33 -11.63
CA MET A 41 -5.25 7.02 -11.19
C MET A 41 -5.89 6.35 -9.98
N ILE A 42 -5.87 5.02 -9.92
CA ILE A 42 -6.34 4.28 -8.73
C ILE A 42 -5.39 4.47 -7.57
N LEU A 43 -4.08 4.42 -7.79
CA LEU A 43 -3.07 4.66 -6.76
C LEU A 43 -3.18 6.08 -6.19
N GLY A 44 -3.28 7.10 -7.04
CA GLY A 44 -3.51 8.48 -6.60
C GLY A 44 -4.86 8.67 -5.91
N GLY A 45 -5.90 7.94 -6.33
CA GLY A 45 -7.19 7.89 -5.63
C GLY A 45 -7.06 7.31 -4.21
N LEU A 46 -6.34 6.20 -4.06
CA LEU A 46 -6.05 5.60 -2.75
C LEU A 46 -5.19 6.52 -1.88
N GLN A 47 -4.15 7.13 -2.44
CA GLN A 47 -3.28 8.09 -1.77
C GLN A 47 -4.08 9.28 -1.25
N ARG A 48 -4.96 9.85 -2.07
CA ARG A 48 -5.86 10.92 -1.64
C ARG A 48 -6.79 10.46 -0.52
N GLN A 49 -7.35 9.25 -0.59
CA GLN A 49 -8.17 8.73 0.53
C GLN A 49 -7.33 8.56 1.81
N ALA A 50 -6.07 8.14 1.69
CA ALA A 50 -5.16 8.05 2.82
C ALA A 50 -4.93 9.44 3.44
N GLN A 51 -4.59 10.44 2.62
CA GLN A 51 -4.34 11.81 3.08
C GLN A 51 -5.60 12.46 3.69
N ASP A 52 -6.77 12.28 3.07
CA ASP A 52 -8.00 12.98 3.45
C ASP A 52 -8.79 12.30 4.59
N LYS A 53 -8.70 10.98 4.75
CA LYS A 53 -9.70 10.20 5.52
C LYS A 53 -9.14 9.15 6.51
N GLY A 54 -7.89 9.28 6.95
CA GLY A 54 -7.37 8.48 8.06
C GLY A 54 -6.17 7.59 7.73
N GLY A 55 -5.33 8.01 6.79
CA GLY A 55 -4.03 7.40 6.52
C GLY A 55 -4.14 5.96 6.04
N ALA A 56 -3.23 5.13 6.54
CA ALA A 56 -3.08 3.76 6.09
C ALA A 56 -4.27 2.85 6.48
N ASP A 57 -4.95 3.11 7.60
CA ASP A 57 -6.17 2.39 8.00
C ASP A 57 -7.30 2.58 6.99
N ARG A 58 -7.37 3.78 6.38
CA ARG A 58 -8.35 4.06 5.33
C ARG A 58 -8.06 3.24 4.07
N VAL A 59 -6.79 3.12 3.70
CA VAL A 59 -6.36 2.30 2.56
C VAL A 59 -6.70 0.84 2.80
N ASP A 60 -6.42 0.32 4.00
CA ASP A 60 -6.77 -1.06 4.36
C ASP A 60 -8.27 -1.30 4.30
N HIS A 61 -9.09 -0.39 4.82
CA HIS A 61 -10.54 -0.52 4.73
C HIS A 61 -11.04 -0.53 3.28
N ILE A 62 -10.43 0.25 2.39
CA ILE A 62 -10.77 0.26 0.96
C ILE A 62 -10.36 -1.07 0.32
N LEU A 63 -9.17 -1.56 0.61
CA LEU A 63 -8.72 -2.87 0.12
C LEU A 63 -9.63 -3.98 0.63
N ASP A 64 -9.94 -4.04 1.91
CA ASP A 64 -10.80 -5.10 2.46
C ASP A 64 -12.23 -5.07 1.88
N LYS A 65 -12.70 -3.89 1.46
CA LYS A 65 -14.05 -3.71 0.90
C LYS A 65 -14.10 -3.92 -0.62
N HIS A 66 -13.03 -3.57 -1.35
CA HIS A 66 -13.04 -3.48 -2.81
C HIS A 66 -11.95 -4.30 -3.50
N GLY A 67 -10.92 -4.71 -2.76
CA GLY A 67 -9.91 -5.68 -3.19
C GLY A 67 -10.39 -7.09 -2.87
N ASP A 68 -10.25 -7.98 -3.84
CA ASP A 68 -10.45 -9.41 -3.68
C ASP A 68 -9.33 -10.13 -4.43
N GLU A 69 -8.46 -10.82 -3.69
CA GLU A 69 -7.33 -11.56 -4.26
C GLU A 69 -7.78 -12.77 -5.10
N SER A 70 -8.98 -13.30 -4.84
CA SER A 70 -9.55 -14.45 -5.56
C SER A 70 -9.87 -14.11 -7.02
N ILE A 71 -10.09 -12.81 -7.31
CA ILE A 71 -10.29 -12.32 -8.69
C ILE A 71 -9.07 -12.66 -9.55
N LEU A 72 -7.86 -12.60 -9.00
CA LEU A 72 -6.62 -12.89 -9.72
C LEU A 72 -6.47 -14.37 -10.05
N ASP A 73 -7.04 -15.25 -9.24
CA ASP A 73 -7.02 -16.69 -9.47
C ASP A 73 -8.13 -17.15 -10.42
N ASN A 74 -9.19 -16.34 -10.60
CA ASN A 74 -10.32 -16.64 -11.46
C ASN A 74 -10.82 -15.41 -12.24
N LEU A 75 -9.92 -14.81 -13.04
CA LEU A 75 -10.24 -13.63 -13.85
C LEU A 75 -11.38 -13.92 -14.83
N GLY A 76 -11.35 -15.07 -15.51
CA GLY A 76 -12.44 -15.48 -16.40
C GLY A 76 -13.82 -15.52 -15.72
N GLY A 77 -13.89 -16.06 -14.50
CA GLY A 77 -15.12 -16.07 -13.69
C GLY A 77 -15.55 -14.68 -13.26
N PHE A 78 -14.60 -13.82 -12.85
CA PHE A 78 -14.86 -12.42 -12.50
C PHE A 78 -15.46 -11.64 -13.69
N PHE A 79 -14.82 -11.69 -14.87
CA PHE A 79 -15.30 -11.00 -16.07
C PHE A 79 -16.65 -11.55 -16.54
N SER A 80 -16.85 -12.87 -16.48
CA SER A 80 -18.15 -13.49 -16.76
C SER A 80 -19.22 -12.98 -15.78
N SER A 81 -18.88 -12.76 -14.51
CA SER A 81 -19.81 -12.22 -13.53
C SER A 81 -20.16 -10.74 -13.79
N MET A 82 -19.27 -9.99 -14.45
CA MET A 82 -19.49 -8.59 -14.83
C MET A 82 -20.35 -8.47 -16.10
N THR A 83 -20.51 -9.55 -16.86
CA THR A 83 -21.44 -9.56 -18.01
C THR A 83 -22.87 -9.25 -17.53
N GLY A 84 -23.48 -8.22 -18.12
CA GLY A 84 -24.84 -7.80 -17.79
C GLY A 84 -25.02 -6.94 -16.52
N LYS A 85 -23.97 -6.67 -15.75
CA LYS A 85 -24.03 -5.68 -14.65
C LYS A 85 -23.91 -4.27 -15.22
N SER A 86 -25.02 -3.55 -15.29
CA SER A 86 -25.09 -2.21 -15.91
C SER A 86 -24.83 -1.08 -14.91
N ALA A 87 -24.13 -0.05 -15.41
CA ALA A 87 -23.79 1.23 -14.78
C ALA A 87 -22.85 1.18 -13.56
N PRO A 88 -21.66 0.56 -13.68
CA PRO A 88 -20.67 0.71 -12.64
C PRO A 88 -20.09 2.14 -12.67
N ASP A 89 -20.01 2.77 -11.49
CA ASP A 89 -19.56 4.15 -11.31
C ASP A 89 -18.03 4.27 -11.53
N PRO A 90 -17.56 5.05 -12.53
CA PRO A 90 -16.12 5.30 -12.72
C PRO A 90 -15.46 5.98 -11.51
N GLY A 91 -16.24 6.70 -10.69
CA GLY A 91 -15.78 7.29 -9.44
C GLY A 91 -15.54 6.25 -8.32
N LEU A 92 -15.90 4.99 -8.55
CA LEU A 92 -15.75 3.86 -7.62
C LEU A 92 -16.30 4.15 -6.22
N GLY A 93 -17.50 4.74 -6.15
CA GLY A 93 -18.14 5.07 -4.87
C GLY A 93 -17.38 6.15 -4.09
N GLY A 94 -16.68 7.04 -4.79
CA GLY A 94 -15.90 8.15 -4.22
C GLY A 94 -14.44 7.83 -3.93
N LEU A 95 -13.94 6.65 -4.31
CA LEU A 95 -12.50 6.34 -4.28
C LEU A 95 -11.74 7.21 -5.29
N LEU A 96 -12.20 7.23 -6.56
CA LEU A 96 -11.62 8.08 -7.61
C LEU A 96 -12.36 9.42 -7.73
N GLY A 97 -13.66 9.46 -7.41
CA GLY A 97 -14.48 10.67 -7.55
C GLY A 97 -14.37 11.27 -8.96
N ASP A 98 -14.15 12.58 -9.05
CA ASP A 98 -14.00 13.30 -10.33
C ASP A 98 -12.86 12.78 -11.20
N ALA A 99 -11.78 12.26 -10.59
CA ALA A 99 -10.65 11.72 -11.33
C ALA A 99 -11.07 10.50 -12.18
N GLY A 100 -12.04 9.71 -11.72
CA GLY A 100 -12.58 8.57 -12.47
C GLY A 100 -13.37 9.00 -13.71
N HIS A 101 -14.06 10.14 -13.64
CA HIS A 101 -14.74 10.70 -14.80
C HIS A 101 -13.75 11.30 -15.81
N GLN A 102 -12.74 12.03 -15.33
CA GLN A 102 -11.68 12.58 -16.18
C GLN A 102 -10.87 11.48 -16.87
N ALA A 103 -10.54 10.41 -16.12
CA ALA A 103 -9.92 9.20 -16.62
C ALA A 103 -10.70 8.58 -17.78
N THR A 104 -12.02 8.49 -17.64
CA THR A 104 -12.90 7.95 -18.68
C THR A 104 -12.81 8.76 -19.97
N ASP A 105 -12.84 10.09 -19.87
CA ASP A 105 -12.74 10.97 -21.04
C ASP A 105 -11.36 10.87 -21.69
N LEU A 106 -10.28 10.80 -20.90
CA LEU A 106 -8.92 10.59 -21.39
C LEU A 106 -8.76 9.27 -22.14
N ILE A 107 -9.22 8.16 -21.55
CA ILE A 107 -9.15 6.82 -22.15
C ILE A 107 -9.96 6.78 -23.45
N GLY A 108 -11.17 7.34 -23.44
CA GLY A 108 -12.03 7.46 -24.63
C GLY A 108 -11.32 8.16 -25.77
N ASN A 109 -10.72 9.32 -25.47
CA ASN A 109 -10.03 10.15 -26.46
C ASN A 109 -8.72 9.54 -26.94
N GLN A 110 -7.88 9.01 -26.04
CA GLN A 110 -6.57 8.47 -26.37
C GLN A 110 -6.65 7.13 -27.11
N LEU A 111 -7.59 6.27 -26.73
CA LEU A 111 -7.73 4.95 -27.33
C LEU A 111 -8.77 4.92 -28.44
N GLY A 112 -9.46 6.02 -28.71
CA GLY A 112 -10.51 6.09 -29.72
C GLY A 112 -11.61 5.06 -29.47
N ILE A 113 -12.06 4.96 -28.21
CA ILE A 113 -13.16 4.09 -27.79
C ILE A 113 -14.33 4.98 -27.35
N SER A 114 -15.56 4.48 -27.50
CA SER A 114 -16.74 5.27 -27.11
C SER A 114 -16.77 5.53 -25.60
N LYS A 115 -17.33 6.69 -25.22
CA LYS A 115 -17.50 7.09 -23.81
C LYS A 115 -18.23 6.01 -23.00
N ASP A 116 -19.23 5.35 -23.59
CA ASP A 116 -19.97 4.26 -22.95
C ASP A 116 -19.11 3.05 -22.59
N LYS A 117 -18.13 2.70 -23.45
CA LYS A 117 -17.18 1.62 -23.17
C LYS A 117 -16.13 2.07 -22.18
N ALA A 118 -15.65 3.31 -22.31
CA ALA A 118 -14.67 3.90 -21.40
C ALA A 118 -15.20 3.94 -19.95
N MET A 119 -16.48 4.28 -19.75
CA MET A 119 -17.12 4.29 -18.42
C MET A 119 -17.10 2.91 -17.75
N GLN A 120 -17.06 1.82 -18.53
CA GLN A 120 -17.07 0.46 -18.00
C GLN A 120 -15.67 -0.08 -17.71
N ILE A 121 -14.63 0.56 -18.26
CA ILE A 121 -13.25 0.07 -18.12
C ILE A 121 -12.74 0.23 -16.70
N ILE A 122 -12.86 1.43 -16.12
CA ILE A 122 -12.31 1.72 -14.79
C ILE A 122 -12.90 0.76 -13.75
N PRO A 123 -14.23 0.53 -13.71
CA PRO A 123 -14.80 -0.39 -12.73
C PRO A 123 -14.52 -1.87 -12.99
N MET A 124 -14.13 -2.26 -14.20
CA MET A 124 -13.63 -3.61 -14.47
C MET A 124 -12.18 -3.79 -14.01
N ILE A 125 -11.34 -2.79 -14.26
CA ILE A 125 -9.90 -2.87 -13.97
C ILE A 125 -9.61 -2.62 -12.50
N ALA A 126 -10.36 -1.74 -11.85
CA ALA A 126 -10.03 -1.33 -10.49
C ALA A 126 -10.06 -2.46 -9.46
N PRO A 127 -11.05 -3.36 -9.42
CA PRO A 127 -11.03 -4.50 -8.51
C PRO A 127 -9.83 -5.42 -8.72
N ILE A 128 -9.31 -5.53 -9.95
CA ILE A 128 -8.13 -6.34 -10.27
C ILE A 128 -6.88 -5.70 -9.65
N ILE A 129 -6.73 -4.39 -9.81
CA ILE A 129 -5.60 -3.64 -9.23
C ILE A 129 -5.68 -3.66 -7.70
N LEU A 130 -6.86 -3.42 -7.13
CA LEU A 130 -7.08 -3.48 -5.68
C LEU A 130 -6.86 -4.89 -5.12
N GLY A 131 -7.31 -5.94 -5.82
CA GLY A 131 -7.05 -7.33 -5.46
C GLY A 131 -5.57 -7.68 -5.51
N PHE A 132 -4.81 -7.13 -6.46
CA PHE A 132 -3.36 -7.29 -6.54
C PHE A 132 -2.63 -6.59 -5.39
N LEU A 133 -3.03 -5.35 -5.05
CA LEU A 133 -2.49 -4.64 -3.89
C LEU A 133 -2.80 -5.37 -2.57
N MET A 134 -4.02 -5.89 -2.42
CA MET A 134 -4.40 -6.73 -1.29
C MET A 134 -3.53 -7.99 -1.21
N ARG A 135 -3.36 -8.71 -2.32
CA ARG A 135 -2.50 -9.90 -2.38
C ARG A 135 -1.07 -9.56 -1.97
N GLN A 136 -0.52 -8.45 -2.44
CA GLN A 136 0.83 -8.01 -2.08
C GLN A 136 0.94 -7.67 -0.59
N ARG A 137 -0.06 -6.98 -0.02
CA ARG A 137 -0.15 -6.70 1.42
C ARG A 137 -0.17 -8.01 2.23
N ASN A 138 -1.01 -8.95 1.84
CA ASN A 138 -1.17 -10.24 2.52
C ASN A 138 0.10 -11.11 2.40
N GLN A 139 0.80 -11.05 1.26
CA GLN A 139 2.07 -11.76 1.05
C GLN A 139 3.23 -11.21 1.89
N ALA A 140 3.17 -9.94 2.31
CA ALA A 140 4.16 -9.35 3.21
C ALA A 140 4.08 -9.91 4.65
N GLY A 141 3.10 -10.78 4.93
CA GLY A 141 2.95 -11.49 6.20
C GLY A 141 2.08 -10.71 7.19
N ASP A 142 2.71 -9.84 7.99
CA ASP A 142 2.02 -9.05 9.01
C ASP A 142 1.31 -7.83 8.40
N SER A 143 0.09 -7.53 8.87
CA SER A 143 -0.71 -6.40 8.39
C SER A 143 0.07 -5.08 8.43
N GLY A 144 0.93 -4.86 9.43
CA GLY A 144 1.74 -3.63 9.52
C GLY A 144 2.87 -3.55 8.50
N ALA A 145 3.47 -4.68 8.12
CA ALA A 145 4.51 -4.73 7.09
C ALA A 145 3.93 -4.52 5.69
N GLY A 146 2.81 -5.17 5.39
CA GLY A 146 2.09 -4.97 4.13
C GLY A 146 1.56 -3.54 3.97
N GLN A 147 1.01 -2.98 5.05
CA GLN A 147 0.52 -1.60 5.08
C GLN A 147 1.66 -0.58 4.88
N SER A 148 2.83 -0.79 5.51
CA SER A 148 4.01 0.07 5.29
C SER A 148 4.53 0.00 3.85
N LEU A 149 4.51 -1.19 3.25
CA LEU A 149 4.92 -1.40 1.85
C LEU A 149 3.97 -0.66 0.90
N LEU A 150 2.67 -0.74 1.17
CA LEU A 150 1.67 -0.03 0.38
C LEU A 150 1.77 1.48 0.57
N MET A 151 1.90 1.95 1.81
CA MET A 151 2.06 3.37 2.09
C MET A 151 3.30 3.93 1.39
N GLY A 152 4.43 3.20 1.42
CA GLY A 152 5.64 3.59 0.70
C GLY A 152 5.47 3.60 -0.83
N LEU A 153 4.63 2.73 -1.40
CA LEU A 153 4.27 2.76 -2.82
C LEU A 153 3.40 3.98 -3.16
N LEU A 154 2.40 4.27 -2.33
CA LEU A 154 1.48 5.39 -2.50
C LEU A 154 2.17 6.74 -2.26
N ASP A 155 3.26 6.75 -1.53
CA ASP A 155 4.09 7.93 -1.26
C ASP A 155 5.16 8.18 -2.34
N GLN A 156 5.41 7.19 -3.20
CA GLN A 156 6.48 7.22 -4.20
C GLN A 156 6.22 8.19 -5.37
N ASP A 157 5.00 8.72 -5.53
CA ASP A 157 4.65 9.66 -6.61
C ASP A 157 4.74 11.15 -6.24
N GLY A 158 5.18 11.47 -5.01
CA GLY A 158 6.01 12.65 -4.72
C GLY A 158 5.33 13.97 -4.35
N ASP A 159 5.15 14.20 -3.05
CA ASP A 159 5.12 15.56 -2.46
C ASP A 159 6.42 15.94 -1.72
N GLY A 160 7.29 14.97 -1.44
CA GLY A 160 8.65 15.21 -0.94
C GLY A 160 8.82 15.30 0.57
N SER A 161 8.07 14.55 1.39
CA SER A 161 8.30 14.49 2.85
C SER A 161 8.41 13.06 3.42
N ILE A 162 9.42 12.28 3.02
CA ILE A 162 9.88 11.10 3.79
C ILE A 162 11.27 11.29 4.40
N LEU A 163 12.04 12.25 3.90
CA LEU A 163 13.34 12.59 4.50
C LEU A 163 13.21 13.34 5.84
N ASP A 164 12.02 13.82 6.22
CA ASP A 164 11.81 14.45 7.53
C ASP A 164 11.32 13.43 8.58
N ASP A 165 10.38 12.54 8.22
CA ASP A 165 9.79 11.59 9.17
C ASP A 165 10.58 10.28 9.35
N VAL A 166 11.27 9.78 8.32
CA VAL A 166 12.18 8.62 8.48
C VAL A 166 13.54 9.09 9.02
N ALA A 167 13.98 10.32 8.75
CA ALA A 167 15.12 10.90 9.45
C ALA A 167 14.77 11.29 10.90
N GLY A 168 13.51 11.57 11.22
CA GLY A 168 13.01 11.70 12.59
C GLY A 168 12.93 10.37 13.34
N MET A 169 12.43 9.30 12.70
CA MET A 169 12.28 7.99 13.34
C MET A 169 13.59 7.17 13.41
N LEU A 170 14.52 7.37 12.47
CA LEU A 170 15.83 6.71 12.45
C LEU A 170 16.96 7.61 12.99
N GLY A 171 16.84 8.93 12.85
CA GLY A 171 17.89 9.90 13.18
C GLY A 171 17.54 10.98 14.22
N GLY A 172 16.32 11.01 14.76
CA GLY A 172 15.84 12.19 15.50
C GLY A 172 14.78 11.94 16.57
N GLY A 173 15.03 11.02 17.51
CA GLY A 173 14.43 11.08 18.85
C GLY A 173 13.09 10.36 19.06
N GLY A 174 13.17 9.19 19.73
CA GLY A 174 12.14 8.75 20.67
C GLY A 174 11.18 7.64 20.22
N GLY A 175 11.56 6.39 20.50
CA GLY A 175 10.61 5.39 21.01
C GLY A 175 9.86 4.52 19.99
N GLY A 176 10.51 3.45 19.53
CA GLY A 176 9.82 2.33 18.87
C GLY A 176 10.83 1.33 18.33
N LEU A 177 10.67 0.04 18.64
CA LEU A 177 11.55 -1.08 18.27
C LEU A 177 12.93 -1.21 18.96
N ALA A 178 13.63 -0.13 19.31
CA ALA A 178 14.85 -0.25 20.13
C ALA A 178 14.57 -0.79 21.56
N SER A 179 13.35 -0.61 22.07
CA SER A 179 12.94 -1.12 23.38
C SER A 179 12.58 -2.61 23.38
N ILE A 180 12.24 -3.21 22.23
CA ILE A 180 11.92 -4.64 22.15
C ILE A 180 13.19 -5.47 21.97
N LEU A 181 14.23 -4.90 21.34
CA LEU A 181 15.56 -5.52 21.27
C LEU A 181 16.47 -5.12 22.45
N GLY A 182 16.22 -3.97 23.09
CA GLY A 182 16.79 -3.58 24.38
C GLY A 182 16.11 -4.23 25.59
N GLY A 183 14.99 -4.93 25.39
CA GLY A 183 14.23 -5.64 26.43
C GLY A 183 14.87 -6.93 26.94
N ALA A 184 15.99 -7.37 26.35
CA ALA A 184 16.86 -8.40 26.93
C ALA A 184 18.09 -7.80 27.65
N ALA A 185 18.19 -6.47 27.71
CA ALA A 185 19.35 -5.75 28.23
C ALA A 185 18.98 -4.59 29.15
N GLN A 186 17.89 -4.68 29.93
CA GLN A 186 17.71 -3.78 31.08
C GLN A 186 16.81 -4.38 32.18
N ALA A 187 17.33 -5.41 32.85
CA ALA A 187 16.97 -5.70 34.23
C ALA A 187 18.09 -5.23 35.16
N THR A 188 18.46 -3.94 35.12
CA THR A 188 19.23 -3.33 36.21
C THR A 188 19.00 -1.83 36.26
N GLN A 189 17.86 -1.43 36.82
CA GLN A 189 17.74 -0.14 37.48
C GLN A 189 16.92 -0.32 38.76
N ALA A 190 17.63 -0.65 39.85
CA ALA A 190 17.15 -0.40 41.20
C ALA A 190 17.96 0.77 41.73
N SER A 191 17.29 1.91 41.83
CA SER A 191 17.71 3.08 42.60
C SER A 191 17.74 2.73 44.09
N SER A 192 18.86 2.98 44.78
CA SER A 192 18.94 3.65 46.09
C SER A 192 20.27 3.34 46.77
N GLY A 193 21.00 4.38 47.22
CA GLY A 193 22.11 4.21 48.16
C GLY A 193 23.41 4.80 47.68
N GLY A 194 23.51 6.13 47.72
CA GLY A 194 24.79 6.81 47.66
C GLY A 194 25.66 6.43 48.86
N GLY A 195 26.94 6.22 48.59
CA GLY A 195 27.99 6.22 49.61
C GLY A 195 28.52 4.84 50.00
N SER A 196 29.85 4.73 49.91
CA SER A 196 30.67 3.89 50.79
C SER A 196 30.83 2.39 50.44
N LEU A 197 31.43 2.09 49.29
CA LEU A 197 32.08 0.78 49.07
C LEU A 197 33.57 0.88 48.67
N LEU A 198 34.01 2.01 48.11
CA LEU A 198 35.43 2.27 47.82
C LEU A 198 36.25 2.72 49.06
N GLY A 199 35.59 3.08 50.16
CA GLY A 199 36.25 3.51 51.41
C GLY A 199 36.49 2.41 52.45
N LYS A 200 35.87 1.22 52.32
CA LYS A 200 35.95 0.16 53.34
C LYS A 200 37.01 -0.92 53.08
N VAL A 201 37.56 -0.99 51.86
CA VAL A 201 38.60 -1.99 51.51
C VAL A 201 40.01 -1.43 51.70
N LEU A 202 40.17 -0.10 51.79
CA LEU A 202 41.50 0.54 51.89
C LEU A 202 41.90 0.99 53.31
N GLY A 203 41.03 0.82 54.31
CA GLY A 203 41.23 1.37 55.66
C GLY A 203 41.59 0.39 56.79
N GLY A 204 41.69 -0.93 56.54
CA GLY A 204 41.80 -1.92 57.62
C GLY A 204 43.13 -2.69 57.74
N LEU A 205 44.02 -2.60 56.74
CA LEU A 205 45.28 -3.37 56.71
C LEU A 205 46.50 -2.60 57.27
N LEU A 206 46.31 -1.39 57.81
CA LEU A 206 47.43 -0.54 58.24
C LEU A 206 47.14 0.15 59.59
N GLY A 207 47.59 -0.50 60.68
CA GLY A 207 47.73 0.11 62.01
C GLY A 207 46.86 -0.60 63.06
N GLY A 208 47.38 -1.29 64.08
CA GLY A 208 48.69 -1.20 64.70
C GLY A 208 48.52 -0.85 66.18
N LYS A 209 48.50 -1.89 67.02
CA LYS A 209 49.14 -1.98 68.35
C LYS A 209 48.74 -0.92 69.41
N LYS A 210 48.06 -1.40 70.46
CA LYS A 210 48.57 -1.42 71.83
C LYS A 210 47.77 -2.42 72.65
#